data_AF-A0A4V4IV35-F1
#
_entry.id   AF-A0A4V4IV35-F1
#
_cell.length_a   1.000
_cell.length_b   1.000
_cell.length_c   1.000
_cell.angle_alpha   90.00
_cell.angle_beta   90.00
_cell.angle_gamma   90.00
#
_symmetry.space_group_name_H-M   'P 1'
#
loop_
_entity.id
_entity.type
_entity.pdbx_description
1 polymer ?
#
loop_
_entity_poly.entity_id
_entity_poly.type
_entity_poly.pdbx_seq_one_letter_code
_entity_poly.pdbx_strand_id
1 'polypeptide(L)'
;MRHEIDRRDATTTSLQSIPSSTPDTEAAELMETVTSIQEGLSDLPQDVFEFLKAINDRLHEQEALLSSLLAVFTSASGVASSTVTVDNATSSSVPVSRSTATETSSIVITEPSSPSATATACRRGGAGPLVPCSSLSGTASPSTSTPSSSSPRSRITRTLTRTTYLPVPVTTFIQPVPFSNTTEVDSPSSTPVLPIPAIYSSDIDSPSTNATITSADSQALATPNSIPKPTSTSYTFKPTRKNNVAVYYGQTPTTQTGDLLALCQSSNVDIVVLAFVTSFFTNGGFPSASFGPSCKGSTRAQQLHAPGLQDCTDLAPEITACQQLGKPVLVSLGGYYSNVTFTSDTEAIQLAQNLWDLFGAGDGLDSSLRPFGSIVIDGFDLDNESKDSTSYTTFAHALRALFNSDRSKAYYLSAAPQCPRPDTSLPISTLALCDFVFVQFYNNPSCDLSSSGFASSFAAWSDDLTAANNETKLFIGAAATEAAGSGYVEGAGLGHQVSLARQLYVGNLGGVMLWDGKEAVGNVDEYGNDYLVYAKGSLQ
;
A
#
# COMPACT_ATOMS: atom_id res chain seq x y z
N MET A 1 9.07 -82.03 25.48
CA MET A 1 10.52 -82.32 25.48
C MET A 1 11.21 -81.19 24.72
N ARG A 2 11.98 -80.34 25.43
CA ARG A 2 13.14 -79.48 25.02
C ARG A 2 12.98 -78.51 23.82
N HIS A 3 13.47 -77.27 23.75
CA HIS A 3 14.32 -76.31 24.51
C HIS A 3 13.95 -74.91 23.92
N GLU A 4 13.70 -73.83 24.67
CA GLU A 4 14.60 -72.77 25.19
C GLU A 4 15.31 -71.81 24.19
N ILE A 5 15.10 -70.48 24.44
CA ILE A 5 16.04 -69.32 24.35
C ILE A 5 16.37 -68.77 22.93
N ASP A 6 16.47 -67.47 22.56
CA ASP A 6 16.41 -66.13 23.19
C ASP A 6 16.03 -65.04 22.14
N ARG A 7 15.52 -63.90 22.64
CA ARG A 7 15.64 -62.47 22.25
C ARG A 7 15.73 -61.91 20.79
N ARG A 8 14.83 -60.90 20.62
CA ARG A 8 15.00 -59.48 20.17
C ARG A 8 14.53 -59.05 18.77
N ASP A 9 13.59 -58.10 18.87
CA ASP A 9 13.36 -56.86 18.11
C ASP A 9 12.52 -56.82 16.82
N ALA A 10 11.52 -55.93 16.94
CA ALA A 10 10.97 -54.99 15.96
C ALA A 10 9.82 -55.43 15.01
N THR A 11 8.61 -55.04 15.45
CA THR A 11 7.65 -54.21 14.69
C THR A 11 6.99 -54.78 13.43
N THR A 12 5.74 -55.28 13.53
CA THR A 12 4.67 -54.93 12.56
C THR A 12 3.26 -55.10 13.15
N THR A 13 2.56 -53.98 13.18
CA THR A 13 1.14 -53.65 13.26
C THR A 13 0.09 -54.78 13.19
N SER A 14 -0.70 -54.91 14.26
CA SER A 14 -1.97 -55.67 14.28
C SER A 14 -3.12 -54.75 13.86
N LEU A 15 -3.84 -55.14 12.81
CA LEU A 15 -5.17 -54.63 12.49
C LEU A 15 -6.13 -54.96 13.65
N GLN A 16 -6.72 -53.94 14.26
CA GLN A 16 -7.89 -54.09 15.14
C GLN A 16 -9.09 -53.37 14.52
N SER A 17 -10.18 -54.12 14.52
CA SER A 17 -11.50 -53.89 13.93
C SER A 17 -12.23 -52.67 14.48
N ILE A 18 -12.82 -51.88 13.57
CA ILE A 18 -13.81 -50.83 13.83
C ILE A 18 -15.20 -51.48 14.04
N PRO A 19 -16.04 -51.04 14.99
CA PRO A 19 -17.42 -51.52 15.09
C PRO A 19 -18.28 -50.85 14.02
N SER A 20 -19.11 -51.63 13.32
CA SER A 20 -20.09 -51.14 12.36
C SER A 20 -21.25 -50.45 13.07
N SER A 21 -21.37 -49.13 12.96
CA SER A 21 -22.64 -48.42 13.19
C SER A 21 -23.58 -48.70 12.02
N THR A 22 -24.84 -48.99 12.32
CA THR A 22 -25.89 -49.19 11.31
C THR A 22 -26.39 -47.83 10.80
N PRO A 23 -26.89 -47.73 9.55
CA PRO A 23 -27.33 -46.47 8.94
C PRO A 23 -28.42 -45.72 9.74
N ASP A 24 -29.21 -46.46 10.53
CA ASP A 24 -30.27 -45.89 11.37
C ASP A 24 -29.74 -45.10 12.57
N THR A 25 -28.50 -45.33 12.99
CA THR A 25 -27.87 -44.66 14.14
C THR A 25 -27.25 -43.32 13.74
N GLU A 26 -26.63 -43.23 12.56
CA GLU A 26 -26.13 -41.95 12.00
C GLU A 26 -27.29 -41.01 11.62
N ALA A 27 -28.40 -41.54 11.10
CA ALA A 27 -29.57 -40.73 10.78
C ALA A 27 -30.25 -40.13 12.03
N ALA A 28 -30.24 -40.85 13.15
CA ALA A 28 -30.77 -40.36 14.42
C ALA A 28 -29.90 -39.25 15.02
N GLU A 29 -28.56 -39.41 14.97
CA GLU A 29 -27.59 -38.43 15.46
C GLU A 29 -27.59 -37.14 14.61
N LEU A 30 -27.81 -37.28 13.29
CA LEU A 30 -27.98 -36.14 12.38
C LEU A 30 -29.27 -35.37 12.65
N MET A 31 -30.39 -36.06 12.91
CA MET A 31 -31.68 -35.43 13.21
C MET A 31 -31.66 -34.72 14.57
N GLU A 32 -30.96 -35.25 15.57
CA GLU A 32 -30.77 -34.59 16.87
C GLU A 32 -29.93 -33.32 16.73
N THR A 33 -28.88 -33.35 15.89
CA THR A 33 -28.05 -32.18 15.59
C THR A 33 -28.82 -31.11 14.82
N VAL A 34 -29.63 -31.49 13.82
CA VAL A 34 -30.48 -30.56 13.07
C VAL A 34 -31.52 -29.93 13.98
N THR A 35 -32.13 -30.70 14.88
CA THR A 35 -33.13 -30.19 15.84
C THR A 35 -32.50 -29.19 16.83
N SER A 36 -31.29 -29.47 17.32
CA SER A 36 -30.54 -28.57 18.21
C SER A 36 -30.13 -27.25 17.52
N ILE A 37 -29.75 -27.30 16.24
CA ILE A 37 -29.44 -26.10 15.45
C ILE A 37 -30.72 -25.28 15.22
N GLN A 38 -31.86 -25.94 14.99
CA GLN A 38 -33.13 -25.29 14.72
C GLN A 38 -33.72 -24.62 15.96
N GLU A 39 -33.55 -25.22 17.14
CA GLU A 39 -33.87 -24.59 18.43
C GLU A 39 -32.95 -23.39 18.72
N GLY A 40 -31.64 -23.50 18.46
CA GLY A 40 -30.69 -22.40 18.60
C GLY A 40 -30.93 -21.22 17.64
N LEU A 41 -31.48 -21.49 16.46
CA LEU A 41 -31.87 -20.46 15.49
C LEU A 41 -33.15 -19.71 15.89
N SER A 42 -34.00 -20.32 16.72
CA SER A 42 -35.28 -19.72 17.16
C SER A 42 -35.16 -18.75 18.34
N ASP A 43 -34.00 -18.75 19.03
CA ASP A 43 -33.68 -17.85 20.15
C ASP A 43 -32.86 -16.61 19.74
N LEU A 44 -32.59 -16.43 18.43
CA LEU A 44 -31.87 -15.26 17.94
C LEU A 44 -32.74 -13.99 17.98
N PRO A 45 -32.17 -12.84 18.38
CA PRO A 45 -32.83 -11.55 18.26
C PRO A 45 -33.33 -11.31 16.82
N GLN A 46 -34.54 -10.77 16.68
CA GLN A 46 -35.24 -10.64 15.38
C GLN A 46 -34.44 -9.87 14.32
N ASP A 47 -33.62 -8.92 14.74
CA ASP A 47 -32.70 -8.15 13.90
C ASP A 47 -31.57 -9.01 13.31
N VAL A 48 -31.05 -9.98 14.07
CA VAL A 48 -30.05 -10.93 13.57
C VAL A 48 -30.67 -11.93 12.61
N PHE A 49 -31.90 -12.36 12.86
CA PHE A 49 -32.62 -13.26 11.95
C PHE A 49 -32.91 -12.59 10.59
N GLU A 50 -33.38 -11.34 10.59
CA GLU A 50 -33.61 -10.58 9.35
C GLU A 50 -32.29 -10.28 8.61
N PHE A 51 -31.18 -10.07 9.34
CA PHE A 51 -29.86 -9.92 8.73
C PHE A 51 -29.38 -11.20 8.03
N LEU A 52 -29.50 -12.36 8.68
CA LEU A 52 -29.12 -13.65 8.09
C LEU A 52 -30.01 -14.02 6.89
N LYS A 53 -31.30 -13.70 6.95
CA LYS A 53 -32.22 -13.86 5.82
C LYS A 53 -31.82 -12.98 4.63
N ALA A 54 -31.47 -11.72 4.86
CA ALA A 54 -31.00 -10.82 3.82
C ALA A 54 -29.69 -11.29 3.16
N ILE A 55 -28.79 -11.94 3.92
CA ILE A 55 -27.59 -12.57 3.37
C ILE A 55 -27.96 -13.76 2.47
N ASN A 56 -28.85 -14.64 2.93
CA ASN A 56 -29.27 -15.81 2.17
C ASN A 56 -29.97 -15.43 0.85
N ASP A 57 -30.85 -14.42 0.90
CA ASP A 57 -31.56 -13.92 -0.28
C ASP A 57 -30.57 -13.33 -1.31
N ARG A 58 -29.54 -12.60 -0.86
CA ARG A 58 -28.48 -12.10 -1.74
C ARG A 58 -27.59 -13.20 -2.31
N LEU A 59 -27.35 -14.28 -1.56
CA LEU A 59 -26.60 -15.42 -2.08
C LEU A 59 -27.33 -16.08 -3.25
N HIS A 60 -28.65 -16.28 -3.13
CA HIS A 60 -29.45 -16.83 -4.22
C HIS A 60 -29.57 -15.90 -5.43
N GLU A 61 -29.59 -14.58 -5.23
CA GLU A 61 -29.50 -13.61 -6.33
C GLU A 61 -28.17 -13.75 -7.10
N GLN A 62 -27.05 -13.97 -6.40
CA GLN A 62 -25.75 -14.19 -7.02
C GLN A 62 -25.68 -15.51 -7.79
N GLU A 63 -26.27 -16.59 -7.27
CA GLU A 63 -26.36 -17.89 -7.98
C GLU A 63 -27.19 -17.79 -9.27
N ALA A 64 -28.29 -17.02 -9.25
CA ALA A 64 -29.12 -16.79 -10.42
C ALA A 64 -28.40 -15.95 -11.50
N LEU A 65 -27.59 -14.96 -11.08
CA LEU A 65 -26.75 -14.17 -11.97
C LEU A 65 -25.63 -15.01 -12.59
N LEU A 66 -24.98 -15.86 -11.80
CA LEU A 66 -23.92 -16.76 -12.27
C LEU A 66 -24.47 -17.77 -13.29
N SER A 67 -25.66 -18.33 -13.03
CA SER A 67 -26.36 -19.23 -13.95
C SER A 67 -26.74 -18.54 -15.26
N SER A 68 -27.15 -17.28 -15.20
CA SER A 68 -27.46 -16.46 -16.38
C SER A 68 -26.19 -16.13 -17.19
N LEU A 69 -25.07 -15.88 -16.52
CA LEU A 69 -23.78 -15.63 -17.16
C LEU A 69 -23.28 -16.89 -17.91
N LEU A 70 -23.38 -18.06 -17.28
CA LEU A 70 -23.02 -19.34 -17.89
C LEU A 70 -23.86 -19.65 -19.13
N ALA A 71 -25.16 -19.32 -19.11
CA ALA A 71 -26.03 -19.48 -20.27
C ALA A 71 -25.58 -18.61 -21.47
N VAL A 72 -25.14 -17.37 -21.21
CA VAL A 72 -24.60 -16.46 -22.24
C VAL A 72 -23.32 -17.03 -22.85
N PHE A 73 -22.40 -17.57 -22.05
CA PHE A 73 -21.15 -18.18 -22.55
C PHE A 73 -21.40 -19.45 -23.38
N THR A 74 -22.40 -20.26 -23.02
CA THR A 74 -22.77 -21.43 -23.85
C THR A 74 -23.39 -21.06 -25.20
N SER A 75 -24.04 -19.90 -25.31
CA SER A 75 -24.60 -19.40 -26.57
C SER A 75 -23.55 -18.81 -27.54
N ALA A 76 -22.38 -18.44 -27.05
CA ALA A 76 -21.30 -17.83 -27.85
C ALA A 76 -20.36 -18.87 -28.53
N SER A 77 -20.52 -20.16 -28.24
CA SER A 77 -19.60 -21.22 -28.69
C SER A 77 -20.04 -21.95 -29.97
N GLY A 78 -21.12 -21.51 -30.63
CA GLY A 78 -21.64 -22.15 -31.84
C GLY A 78 -21.34 -21.37 -33.12
N VAL A 79 -20.14 -21.48 -33.69
CA VAL A 79 -19.89 -21.09 -35.09
C VAL A 79 -19.14 -22.19 -35.84
N ALA A 80 -19.71 -22.52 -36.99
CA ALA A 80 -19.45 -23.68 -37.84
C ALA A 80 -18.05 -23.73 -38.48
N SER A 81 -17.60 -24.97 -38.65
CA SER A 81 -16.49 -25.37 -39.50
C SER A 81 -16.75 -24.99 -40.97
N SER A 82 -15.82 -24.27 -41.60
CA SER A 82 -15.72 -24.15 -43.05
C SER A 82 -14.27 -24.37 -43.48
N THR A 83 -14.03 -25.50 -44.12
CA THR A 83 -12.82 -25.87 -44.88
C THR A 83 -12.53 -24.87 -46.00
N VAL A 84 -11.28 -24.40 -46.09
CA VAL A 84 -10.76 -23.64 -47.25
C VAL A 84 -9.69 -24.47 -47.95
N THR A 85 -9.92 -24.79 -49.22
CA THR A 85 -8.99 -25.41 -50.16
C THR A 85 -7.94 -24.40 -50.63
N VAL A 86 -6.68 -24.84 -50.73
CA VAL A 86 -5.55 -24.04 -51.23
C VAL A 86 -5.23 -24.47 -52.66
N ASP A 87 -5.33 -23.55 -53.62
CA ASP A 87 -4.74 -23.71 -54.95
C ASP A 87 -3.53 -22.79 -55.12
N ASN A 88 -2.49 -23.34 -55.74
CA ASN A 88 -1.15 -22.81 -55.88
C ASN A 88 -0.96 -22.20 -57.29
N ALA A 89 -0.41 -20.99 -57.42
CA ALA A 89 0.08 -20.47 -58.69
C ALA A 89 1.24 -19.47 -58.52
N THR A 90 2.21 -19.61 -59.42
CA THR A 90 3.59 -19.08 -59.44
C THR A 90 3.80 -17.73 -60.13
N SER A 91 4.80 -16.98 -59.62
CA SER A 91 5.79 -16.06 -60.25
C SER A 91 5.38 -14.99 -61.30
N SER A 92 5.77 -13.73 -61.06
CA SER A 92 6.70 -12.90 -61.88
C SER A 92 6.64 -11.41 -61.51
N SER A 93 7.57 -10.61 -62.03
CA SER A 93 8.17 -9.43 -61.40
C SER A 93 8.02 -8.10 -62.20
N VAL A 94 7.95 -6.96 -61.46
CA VAL A 94 8.29 -5.53 -61.82
C VAL A 94 7.23 -4.72 -62.64
N PRO A 95 7.08 -3.35 -62.57
CA PRO A 95 7.55 -2.29 -61.65
C PRO A 95 6.46 -1.38 -61.01
N VAL A 96 6.92 -0.51 -60.09
CA VAL A 96 6.34 0.67 -59.43
C VAL A 96 5.16 1.40 -60.12
N SER A 97 4.10 1.67 -59.35
CA SER A 97 3.30 2.91 -59.44
C SER A 97 2.60 3.22 -58.12
N ARG A 98 2.78 4.47 -57.68
CA ARG A 98 2.20 5.07 -56.47
C ARG A 98 0.72 5.36 -56.73
N SER A 99 -0.19 4.68 -56.04
CA SER A 99 -1.60 5.08 -55.92
C SER A 99 -2.13 4.67 -54.56
N THR A 100 -2.58 5.66 -53.80
CA THR A 100 -3.38 5.50 -52.58
C THR A 100 -4.79 5.08 -52.98
N ALA A 101 -5.16 3.83 -52.70
CA ALA A 101 -6.53 3.37 -52.80
C ALA A 101 -7.07 3.09 -51.38
N THR A 102 -8.07 3.87 -50.98
CA THR A 102 -8.84 3.71 -49.75
C THR A 102 -9.96 2.72 -50.04
N GLU A 103 -9.87 1.48 -49.54
CA GLU A 103 -11.03 0.57 -49.56
C GLU A 103 -11.99 0.94 -48.42
N THR A 104 -13.21 1.34 -48.78
CA THR A 104 -14.29 1.61 -47.85
C THR A 104 -15.19 0.38 -47.79
N SER A 105 -15.19 -0.34 -46.67
CA SER A 105 -16.19 -1.38 -46.40
C SER A 105 -17.18 -0.88 -45.36
N SER A 106 -18.44 -0.76 -45.75
CA SER A 106 -19.55 -0.34 -44.88
C SER A 106 -20.27 -1.57 -44.32
N ILE A 107 -20.17 -1.81 -43.01
CA ILE A 107 -21.02 -2.81 -42.32
C ILE A 107 -22.21 -2.05 -41.74
N VAL A 108 -23.42 -2.40 -42.19
CA VAL A 108 -24.68 -1.91 -41.62
C VAL A 108 -25.10 -2.86 -40.51
N ILE A 109 -25.05 -2.40 -39.26
CA ILE A 109 -25.68 -3.09 -38.13
C ILE A 109 -26.99 -2.37 -37.84
N THR A 110 -28.11 -3.02 -38.14
CA THR A 110 -29.45 -2.63 -37.66
C THR A 110 -29.67 -3.23 -36.28
N GLU A 111 -29.77 -2.39 -35.25
CA GLU A 111 -30.27 -2.81 -33.94
C GLU A 111 -31.80 -2.66 -33.86
N PRO A 112 -32.51 -3.58 -33.17
CA PRO A 112 -33.93 -3.41 -32.89
C PRO A 112 -34.14 -2.36 -31.78
N SER A 113 -35.05 -1.43 -32.04
CA SER A 113 -35.53 -0.41 -31.11
C SER A 113 -36.12 -1.01 -29.84
N SER A 114 -35.60 -0.63 -28.66
CA SER A 114 -36.28 -0.80 -27.37
C SER A 114 -37.04 0.47 -26.97
N PRO A 115 -38.20 0.36 -26.30
CA PRO A 115 -39.15 1.46 -26.14
C PRO A 115 -38.74 2.48 -25.05
N SER A 116 -39.14 3.72 -25.29
CA SER A 116 -39.00 4.88 -24.41
C SER A 116 -39.78 4.70 -23.10
N ALA A 117 -39.09 4.69 -21.96
CA ALA A 117 -39.71 4.75 -20.65
C ALA A 117 -40.18 6.18 -20.34
N THR A 118 -41.50 6.37 -20.23
CA THR A 118 -42.11 7.66 -19.84
C THR A 118 -42.26 7.71 -18.32
N ALA A 119 -41.56 8.61 -17.64
CA ALA A 119 -41.72 8.80 -16.20
C ALA A 119 -43.09 9.45 -15.89
N THR A 120 -43.95 8.78 -15.10
CA THR A 120 -45.33 9.24 -14.80
C THR A 120 -45.53 9.80 -13.39
N ALA A 121 -44.47 10.01 -12.59
CA ALA A 121 -44.61 10.51 -11.22
C ALA A 121 -43.55 11.55 -10.83
N CYS A 122 -44.00 12.68 -10.27
CA CYS A 122 -43.17 13.79 -9.80
C CYS A 122 -43.34 13.96 -8.27
N ARG A 123 -42.27 14.34 -7.53
CA ARG A 123 -42.29 14.53 -6.06
C ARG A 123 -41.99 16.00 -5.71
N ARG A 124 -42.69 16.55 -4.71
CA ARG A 124 -42.34 17.84 -4.09
C ARG A 124 -42.06 17.56 -2.61
N GLY A 125 -40.85 17.88 -2.14
CA GLY A 125 -40.29 17.76 -0.77
C GLY A 125 -41.06 17.01 0.34
N GLY A 126 -40.36 16.10 1.04
CA GLY A 126 -40.81 15.48 2.30
C GLY A 126 -41.73 14.26 2.15
N ALA A 127 -41.62 13.29 3.08
CA ALA A 127 -42.21 11.95 2.97
C ALA A 127 -43.75 11.93 2.84
N GLY A 128 -44.23 11.54 1.65
CA GLY A 128 -45.63 11.28 1.32
C GLY A 128 -45.79 10.58 -0.05
N PRO A 129 -46.98 10.05 -0.40
CA PRO A 129 -47.22 9.23 -1.60
C PRO A 129 -47.32 10.06 -2.91
N LEU A 130 -47.03 9.42 -4.05
CA LEU A 130 -46.85 10.02 -5.38
C LEU A 130 -48.17 10.41 -6.09
N VAL A 131 -48.16 11.48 -6.91
CA VAL A 131 -49.34 12.01 -7.65
C VAL A 131 -49.01 12.35 -9.13
N PRO A 132 -49.96 12.24 -10.10
CA PRO A 132 -49.72 12.49 -11.53
C PRO A 132 -49.52 13.96 -11.92
N CYS A 133 -48.61 14.23 -12.86
CA CYS A 133 -48.00 15.56 -13.13
C CYS A 133 -48.85 16.53 -14.01
N SER A 134 -50.18 16.36 -14.10
CA SER A 134 -51.04 17.03 -15.11
C SER A 134 -51.82 18.28 -14.64
N SER A 135 -51.47 18.90 -13.51
CA SER A 135 -52.30 19.97 -12.90
C SER A 135 -51.53 21.19 -12.40
N LEU A 136 -50.73 21.83 -13.27
CA LEU A 136 -50.15 23.15 -12.98
C LEU A 136 -50.23 24.05 -14.22
N SER A 137 -51.34 24.79 -14.34
CA SER A 137 -51.50 25.90 -15.28
C SER A 137 -51.96 27.14 -14.52
N GLY A 138 -51.15 28.20 -14.53
CA GLY A 138 -51.46 29.47 -13.87
C GLY A 138 -50.51 30.60 -14.21
N THR A 139 -50.94 31.43 -15.18
CA THR A 139 -50.70 32.89 -15.36
C THR A 139 -49.27 33.46 -15.45
N ALA A 140 -48.98 34.07 -16.60
CA ALA A 140 -47.85 34.97 -16.86
C ALA A 140 -48.33 36.35 -17.34
N SER A 141 -47.54 37.41 -17.10
CA SER A 141 -47.29 38.60 -17.97
C SER A 141 -46.46 39.68 -17.25
N PRO A 142 -45.80 40.65 -17.93
CA PRO A 142 -45.08 40.56 -19.22
C PRO A 142 -43.80 41.44 -19.34
N SER A 143 -42.91 41.10 -20.29
CA SER A 143 -42.07 41.98 -21.17
C SER A 143 -41.01 41.12 -21.90
N THR A 144 -40.53 41.29 -23.13
CA THR A 144 -40.76 42.17 -24.30
C THR A 144 -40.07 41.50 -25.53
N SER A 145 -40.75 41.48 -26.67
CA SER A 145 -40.32 41.53 -28.11
C SER A 145 -39.14 40.72 -28.71
N THR A 146 -39.50 39.70 -29.54
CA THR A 146 -39.13 39.36 -30.97
C THR A 146 -37.68 39.34 -31.51
N PRO A 147 -37.37 38.64 -32.65
CA PRO A 147 -37.97 37.44 -33.26
C PRO A 147 -36.96 36.33 -33.67
N SER A 148 -37.52 35.20 -34.07
CA SER A 148 -36.95 33.94 -34.56
C SER A 148 -36.10 34.02 -35.84
N SER A 149 -34.98 33.28 -35.87
CA SER A 149 -34.44 32.64 -37.07
C SER A 149 -34.19 31.15 -36.82
N SER A 150 -34.64 30.32 -37.75
CA SER A 150 -34.46 28.89 -37.79
C SER A 150 -33.13 28.53 -38.47
N SER A 151 -32.38 27.60 -37.88
CA SER A 151 -31.28 26.89 -38.56
C SER A 151 -31.09 25.48 -37.96
N PRO A 152 -30.61 24.51 -38.74
CA PRO A 152 -30.83 23.09 -38.51
C PRO A 152 -29.88 22.49 -37.48
N ARG A 153 -30.33 21.46 -36.76
CA ARG A 153 -29.49 20.62 -35.90
C ARG A 153 -28.36 19.99 -36.72
N SER A 154 -27.13 20.37 -36.41
CA SER A 154 -25.92 19.70 -36.89
C SER A 154 -25.83 18.29 -36.30
N ARG A 155 -25.70 17.30 -37.17
CA ARG A 155 -25.42 15.90 -36.83
C ARG A 155 -23.91 15.78 -36.61
N ILE A 156 -23.49 15.57 -35.36
CA ILE A 156 -22.09 15.24 -35.06
C ILE A 156 -21.86 13.76 -35.39
N THR A 157 -21.14 13.50 -36.48
CA THR A 157 -20.57 12.18 -36.77
C THR A 157 -19.21 12.12 -36.08
N ARG A 158 -19.04 11.26 -35.05
CA ARG A 158 -17.71 10.93 -34.51
C ARG A 158 -17.11 9.82 -35.36
N THR A 159 -16.07 10.14 -36.11
CA THR A 159 -15.22 9.16 -36.80
C THR A 159 -14.23 8.58 -35.79
N LEU A 160 -14.32 7.28 -35.50
CA LEU A 160 -13.29 6.55 -34.75
C LEU A 160 -12.25 6.01 -35.72
N THR A 161 -11.05 6.58 -35.70
CA THR A 161 -9.90 6.08 -36.48
C THR A 161 -9.15 5.05 -35.63
N ARG A 162 -9.21 3.78 -36.01
CA ARG A 162 -8.41 2.70 -35.40
C ARG A 162 -7.09 2.59 -36.16
N THR A 163 -6.01 3.12 -35.58
CA THR A 163 -4.65 2.88 -36.09
C THR A 163 -4.21 1.49 -35.63
N THR A 164 -4.04 0.56 -36.57
CA THR A 164 -3.39 -0.73 -36.32
C THR A 164 -1.92 -0.61 -36.71
N TYR A 165 -1.02 -0.80 -35.75
CA TYR A 165 0.41 -0.93 -36.03
C TYR A 165 0.69 -2.38 -36.43
N LEU A 166 1.14 -2.58 -37.67
CA LEU A 166 1.75 -3.84 -38.11
C LEU A 166 3.18 -3.92 -37.57
N PRO A 167 3.62 -5.04 -36.98
CA PRO A 167 4.99 -5.20 -36.53
C PRO A 167 5.93 -5.29 -37.75
N VAL A 168 6.97 -4.45 -37.76
CA VAL A 168 8.08 -4.53 -38.71
C VAL A 168 9.06 -5.61 -38.21
N PRO A 169 9.55 -6.53 -39.06
CA PRO A 169 10.54 -7.51 -38.64
C PRO A 169 11.87 -6.81 -38.32
N VAL A 170 12.40 -7.06 -37.12
CA VAL A 170 13.72 -6.54 -36.70
C VAL A 170 14.81 -7.38 -37.36
N THR A 171 15.56 -6.74 -38.25
CA THR A 171 16.81 -7.26 -38.78
C THR A 171 17.89 -7.15 -37.70
N THR A 172 18.46 -8.29 -37.31
CA THR A 172 19.64 -8.42 -36.45
C THR A 172 20.80 -7.59 -36.98
N PHE A 173 21.35 -6.69 -36.15
CA PHE A 173 22.68 -6.13 -36.33
C PHE A 173 23.55 -6.35 -35.09
N ILE A 174 24.79 -6.70 -35.40
CA ILE A 174 25.87 -7.23 -34.58
C ILE A 174 26.46 -6.13 -33.67
N GLN A 175 26.90 -6.54 -32.48
CA GLN A 175 27.61 -5.70 -31.49
C GLN A 175 28.89 -5.04 -32.05
N PRO A 176 29.35 -3.94 -31.43
CA PRO A 176 30.78 -3.69 -31.25
C PRO A 176 31.19 -3.65 -29.77
N VAL A 177 32.30 -4.36 -29.53
CA VAL A 177 33.15 -4.41 -28.32
C VAL A 177 34.00 -3.13 -28.16
N PRO A 178 34.68 -2.91 -27.00
CA PRO A 178 34.94 -1.59 -26.42
C PRO A 178 36.23 -0.93 -26.92
N PHE A 179 36.27 0.40 -26.85
CA PHE A 179 37.49 1.18 -27.08
C PHE A 179 38.15 1.60 -25.76
N SER A 180 39.40 1.18 -25.59
CA SER A 180 40.42 1.87 -24.80
C SER A 180 41.26 2.76 -25.74
N ASN A 181 41.54 4.02 -25.38
CA ASN A 181 42.89 4.52 -25.11
C ASN A 181 42.93 6.05 -24.89
N THR A 182 43.60 6.42 -23.80
CA THR A 182 44.64 7.46 -23.62
C THR A 182 44.75 8.62 -24.63
N THR A 183 44.78 9.85 -24.10
CA THR A 183 45.91 10.80 -24.29
C THR A 183 45.95 11.82 -23.14
N GLU A 184 47.15 11.96 -22.57
CA GLU A 184 47.62 13.00 -21.64
C GLU A 184 47.50 14.42 -22.21
N VAL A 185 47.47 15.45 -21.35
CA VAL A 185 48.45 16.57 -21.30
C VAL A 185 48.15 17.50 -20.09
N ASP A 186 49.19 17.64 -19.26
CA ASP A 186 49.64 18.72 -18.36
C ASP A 186 48.79 19.30 -17.20
N SER A 187 49.37 19.11 -16.00
CA SER A 187 49.19 19.89 -14.77
C SER A 187 49.98 21.21 -14.80
N PRO A 188 49.70 22.14 -13.87
CA PRO A 188 50.65 22.25 -12.76
C PRO A 188 50.01 22.37 -11.37
N SER A 189 50.80 21.93 -10.39
CA SER A 189 50.57 21.90 -8.96
C SER A 189 50.37 23.26 -8.29
N SER A 190 49.61 23.32 -7.20
CA SER A 190 50.10 23.84 -5.91
C SER A 190 49.08 23.63 -4.78
N THR A 191 49.48 22.84 -3.79
CA THR A 191 48.87 22.74 -2.46
C THR A 191 49.68 23.59 -1.47
N PRO A 192 49.05 24.32 -0.53
CA PRO A 192 49.73 24.75 0.68
C PRO A 192 49.40 23.79 1.83
N VAL A 193 50.44 23.11 2.31
CA VAL A 193 50.48 22.43 3.61
C VAL A 193 50.80 23.51 4.66
N LEU A 194 50.00 23.59 5.74
CA LEU A 194 50.32 24.37 6.93
C LEU A 194 50.50 23.45 8.15
N PRO A 195 51.37 23.82 9.12
CA PRO A 195 51.87 22.92 10.14
C PRO A 195 51.05 22.98 11.44
N ILE A 196 50.86 21.81 12.07
CA ILE A 196 50.35 21.66 13.44
C ILE A 196 51.52 21.91 14.42
N PRO A 197 51.41 22.83 15.40
CA PRO A 197 52.40 22.97 16.45
C PRO A 197 52.15 21.99 17.60
N ALA A 198 53.23 21.38 18.07
CA ALA A 198 53.31 20.58 19.29
C ALA A 198 52.99 21.43 20.52
N ILE A 199 52.12 20.93 21.40
CA ILE A 199 51.88 21.50 22.72
C ILE A 199 52.78 20.79 23.73
N TYR A 200 53.57 21.63 24.40
CA TYR A 200 54.42 21.35 25.54
C TYR A 200 53.60 20.86 26.74
N SER A 201 54.14 19.84 27.40
CA SER A 201 53.84 19.46 28.77
C SER A 201 54.44 20.49 29.72
N SER A 202 53.67 20.98 30.69
CA SER A 202 54.20 21.71 31.85
C SER A 202 53.45 21.28 33.11
N ASP A 203 54.20 20.62 33.99
CA ASP A 203 53.91 20.38 35.39
C ASP A 203 53.57 21.68 36.11
N ILE A 204 52.48 21.72 36.88
CA ILE A 204 52.41 22.55 38.09
C ILE A 204 51.76 21.75 39.22
N ASP A 205 52.49 21.81 40.32
CA ASP A 205 52.38 21.20 41.63
C ASP A 205 51.15 21.69 42.45
N SER A 206 50.81 20.89 43.47
CA SER A 206 49.71 21.13 44.43
C SER A 206 50.04 22.25 45.45
N PRO A 207 49.12 22.59 46.37
CA PRO A 207 49.25 21.92 47.67
C PRO A 207 47.93 21.50 48.36
N SER A 208 48.11 20.37 49.05
CA SER A 208 47.36 19.69 50.11
C SER A 208 46.42 20.50 51.03
N THR A 209 45.32 19.83 51.42
CA THR A 209 44.98 19.65 52.85
C THR A 209 44.43 18.24 53.11
N ASN A 210 44.94 17.63 54.20
CA ASN A 210 44.62 16.31 54.72
C ASN A 210 43.22 16.23 55.34
N ALA A 211 42.56 15.05 55.29
CA ALA A 211 42.17 14.29 56.48
C ALA A 211 41.33 13.01 56.19
N THR A 212 41.94 11.86 56.50
CA THR A 212 41.43 10.78 57.37
C THR A 212 40.30 9.83 56.92
N ILE A 213 40.72 8.65 56.41
CA ILE A 213 40.41 7.27 56.84
C ILE A 213 38.95 6.89 57.20
N THR A 214 38.38 5.92 56.47
CA THR A 214 37.94 4.63 57.05
C THR A 214 37.74 3.55 55.99
N SER A 215 38.38 2.42 56.24
CA SER A 215 38.42 1.18 55.47
C SER A 215 37.35 0.20 55.94
N ALA A 216 36.68 -0.48 55.00
CA ALA A 216 36.22 -1.85 55.20
C ALA A 216 36.18 -2.54 53.83
N ASP A 217 37.15 -3.44 53.65
CA ASP A 217 37.27 -4.33 52.49
C ASP A 217 36.99 -5.75 52.97
N SER A 218 36.21 -6.50 52.18
CA SER A 218 36.22 -7.97 52.13
C SER A 218 35.40 -8.41 50.91
N GLN A 219 35.97 -8.24 49.72
CA GLN A 219 35.55 -9.00 48.55
C GLN A 219 36.17 -10.40 48.58
N ALA A 220 35.32 -11.41 48.44
CA ALA A 220 35.74 -12.77 48.13
C ALA A 220 36.06 -12.88 46.63
N LEU A 221 37.21 -13.49 46.36
CA LEU A 221 37.78 -13.77 45.05
C LEU A 221 36.87 -14.73 44.25
N ALA A 222 36.21 -14.22 43.21
CA ALA A 222 35.48 -15.04 42.24
C ALA A 222 36.28 -15.17 40.93
N THR A 223 36.47 -16.42 40.51
CA THR A 223 37.18 -16.85 39.30
C THR A 223 36.58 -16.25 38.02
N PRO A 224 37.39 -15.76 37.06
CA PRO A 224 36.90 -15.25 35.78
C PRO A 224 36.72 -16.41 34.81
N ASN A 225 35.49 -16.91 34.63
CA ASN A 225 35.06 -17.64 33.44
C ASN A 225 33.54 -17.83 33.42
N SER A 226 32.83 -16.71 33.23
CA SER A 226 31.51 -16.73 32.61
C SER A 226 31.27 -15.35 32.03
N ILE A 227 31.55 -15.19 30.74
CA ILE A 227 31.06 -14.05 29.96
C ILE A 227 29.54 -14.08 30.10
N PRO A 228 28.89 -13.04 30.66
CA PRO A 228 27.44 -12.96 30.64
C PRO A 228 27.00 -13.00 29.18
N LYS A 229 26.26 -14.04 28.80
CA LYS A 229 25.59 -14.08 27.50
C LYS A 229 24.80 -12.77 27.38
N PRO A 230 24.99 -11.94 26.33
CA PRO A 230 24.20 -10.74 26.17
C PRO A 230 22.75 -11.18 26.12
N THR A 231 21.97 -10.78 27.11
CA THR A 231 20.52 -10.83 27.04
C THR A 231 20.12 -9.82 25.98
N SER A 232 20.10 -10.27 24.73
CA SER A 232 19.43 -9.59 23.63
C SER A 232 17.97 -9.49 24.04
N THR A 233 17.58 -8.36 24.61
CA THR A 233 16.17 -7.97 24.66
C THR A 233 15.77 -7.73 23.20
N SER A 234 15.17 -8.74 22.57
CA SER A 234 14.63 -8.61 21.22
C SER A 234 13.62 -7.47 21.21
N TYR A 235 13.89 -6.43 20.40
CA TYR A 235 12.94 -5.34 20.21
C TYR A 235 11.59 -5.92 19.77
N THR A 236 10.51 -5.46 20.37
CA THR A 236 9.15 -5.85 19.99
C THR A 236 8.37 -4.57 19.74
N PHE A 237 7.98 -4.37 18.48
CA PHE A 237 7.13 -3.26 18.10
C PHE A 237 5.82 -3.28 18.91
N LYS A 238 5.39 -2.11 19.35
CA LYS A 238 4.13 -1.93 20.08
C LYS A 238 3.35 -0.78 19.42
N PRO A 239 2.30 -1.07 18.65
CA PRO A 239 1.54 -0.05 17.92
C PRO A 239 0.88 0.97 18.86
N THR A 240 0.61 0.58 20.11
CA THR A 240 -0.05 1.43 21.11
C THR A 240 0.88 2.42 21.81
N ARG A 241 2.20 2.33 21.58
CA ARG A 241 3.15 3.29 22.16
C ARG A 241 2.99 4.66 21.53
N LYS A 242 3.28 5.70 22.34
CA LYS A 242 3.24 7.11 21.93
C LYS A 242 4.59 7.64 21.43
N ASN A 243 5.60 6.77 21.41
CA ASN A 243 6.97 7.12 21.07
C ASN A 243 7.51 6.33 19.87
N ASN A 244 6.62 5.95 18.96
CA ASN A 244 7.01 5.30 17.72
C ASN A 244 7.54 6.33 16.72
N VAL A 245 8.58 5.99 15.99
CA VAL A 245 9.11 6.77 14.88
C VAL A 245 8.94 5.96 13.60
N ALA A 246 8.19 6.52 12.65
CA ALA A 246 8.05 5.98 11.31
C ALA A 246 8.95 6.75 10.34
N VAL A 247 9.55 6.06 9.36
CA VAL A 247 10.36 6.70 8.32
C VAL A 247 9.95 6.20 6.94
N TYR A 248 9.80 7.12 5.99
CA TYR A 248 9.75 6.76 4.58
C TYR A 248 11.15 6.39 4.07
N TYR A 249 11.20 5.54 3.05
CA TYR A 249 12.43 5.08 2.40
C TYR A 249 12.24 4.93 0.89
N GLY A 250 13.24 5.33 0.11
CA GLY A 250 13.43 4.87 -1.27
C GLY A 250 13.51 5.98 -2.33
N GLN A 251 12.94 7.16 -2.08
CA GLN A 251 12.75 8.17 -3.14
C GLN A 251 13.73 9.34 -3.10
N THR A 252 14.45 9.53 -2.00
CA THR A 252 15.43 10.60 -1.92
C THR A 252 16.68 10.28 -2.76
N PRO A 253 17.25 11.24 -3.52
CA PRO A 253 18.44 11.03 -4.36
C PRO A 253 19.68 10.48 -3.64
N THR A 254 19.77 10.68 -2.33
CA THR A 254 20.88 10.24 -1.49
C THR A 254 20.72 8.80 -1.01
N THR A 255 19.55 8.18 -1.23
CA THR A 255 19.28 6.78 -0.86
C THR A 255 20.21 5.83 -1.61
N GLN A 256 20.75 4.84 -0.92
CA GLN A 256 21.66 3.83 -1.45
C GLN A 256 21.26 2.43 -0.97
N THR A 257 21.83 1.40 -1.60
CA THR A 257 21.69 0.01 -1.15
C THR A 257 22.30 -0.17 0.24
N GLY A 258 21.63 -0.92 1.12
CA GLY A 258 22.01 -1.10 2.53
C GLY A 258 21.43 -0.07 3.50
N ASP A 259 20.90 1.05 3.00
CA ASP A 259 20.34 2.10 3.86
C ASP A 259 19.06 1.65 4.58
N LEU A 260 18.25 0.76 3.99
CA LEU A 260 17.04 0.24 4.65
C LEU A 260 17.43 -0.55 5.90
N LEU A 261 18.40 -1.45 5.78
CA LEU A 261 18.91 -2.21 6.92
C LEU A 261 19.52 -1.29 7.99
N ALA A 262 20.27 -0.26 7.58
CA ALA A 262 20.84 0.70 8.53
C ALA A 262 19.74 1.44 9.33
N LEU A 263 18.67 1.89 8.66
CA LEU A 263 17.50 2.48 9.33
C LEU A 263 16.86 1.48 10.30
N CYS A 264 16.70 0.23 9.89
CA CYS A 264 16.14 -0.82 10.73
C CYS A 264 17.03 -1.18 11.93
N GLN A 265 18.35 -1.04 11.84
CA GLN A 265 19.26 -1.26 12.95
C GLN A 265 19.27 -0.11 13.96
N SER A 266 18.92 1.11 13.54
CA SER A 266 18.82 2.27 14.44
C SER A 266 17.74 2.05 15.50
N SER A 267 18.06 2.22 16.78
CA SER A 267 17.06 2.17 17.87
C SER A 267 16.05 3.32 17.82
N ASN A 268 16.28 4.31 16.96
CA ASN A 268 15.43 5.50 16.82
C ASN A 268 14.33 5.34 15.77
N VAL A 269 14.27 4.20 15.07
CA VAL A 269 13.22 3.87 14.09
C VAL A 269 12.38 2.71 14.61
N ASP A 270 11.06 2.76 14.45
CA ASP A 270 10.15 1.69 14.87
C ASP A 270 9.37 1.11 13.68
N ILE A 271 9.07 1.91 12.66
CA ILE A 271 8.30 1.54 11.47
C ILE A 271 9.05 2.03 10.23
N VAL A 272 9.13 1.21 9.17
CA VAL A 272 9.64 1.66 7.87
C VAL A 272 8.58 1.57 6.79
N VAL A 273 8.48 2.59 5.96
CA VAL A 273 7.49 2.72 4.89
C VAL A 273 8.21 2.81 3.55
N LEU A 274 8.07 1.76 2.73
CA LEU A 274 8.69 1.66 1.41
C LEU A 274 7.89 2.45 0.39
N ALA A 275 8.47 3.54 -0.08
CA ALA A 275 7.91 4.41 -1.10
C ALA A 275 8.45 3.99 -2.48
N PHE A 276 7.64 3.70 -3.51
CA PHE A 276 6.17 3.67 -3.60
C PHE A 276 5.67 2.68 -4.66
N VAL A 277 4.41 2.24 -4.50
CA VAL A 277 3.50 1.94 -5.61
C VAL A 277 3.00 3.26 -6.20
N THR A 278 3.32 3.54 -7.45
CA THR A 278 3.14 4.87 -8.07
C THR A 278 1.94 4.95 -9.02
N SER A 279 1.34 3.83 -9.40
CA SER A 279 0.10 3.79 -10.18
C SER A 279 -0.65 2.50 -9.92
N PHE A 280 -1.98 2.54 -9.87
CA PHE A 280 -2.81 1.36 -9.54
C PHE A 280 -3.02 0.42 -10.72
N PHE A 281 -3.32 0.97 -11.88
CA PHE A 281 -3.63 0.20 -13.07
C PHE A 281 -2.84 0.73 -14.25
N THR A 282 -1.86 -0.05 -14.69
CA THR A 282 -1.09 0.23 -15.91
C THR A 282 -1.29 -0.88 -16.93
N ASN A 283 -0.42 -0.98 -17.93
CA ASN A 283 -0.49 -2.03 -18.93
C ASN A 283 -0.50 -3.42 -18.25
N GLY A 284 -1.48 -4.25 -18.60
CA GLY A 284 -1.67 -5.56 -17.98
C GLY A 284 -2.59 -5.57 -16.75
N GLY A 285 -3.13 -4.42 -16.32
CA GLY A 285 -4.07 -4.35 -15.19
C GLY A 285 -3.40 -4.45 -13.82
N PHE A 286 -2.07 -4.28 -13.76
CA PHE A 286 -1.25 -4.32 -12.55
C PHE A 286 -0.65 -2.96 -12.21
N PRO A 287 -0.26 -2.75 -10.94
CA PRO A 287 0.35 -1.50 -10.52
C PRO A 287 1.74 -1.28 -11.11
N SER A 288 2.16 -0.01 -11.11
CA SER A 288 3.56 0.36 -11.25
C SER A 288 4.18 0.66 -9.90
N ALA A 289 5.46 0.34 -9.71
CA ALA A 289 6.16 0.59 -8.47
C ALA A 289 7.61 1.03 -8.69
N SER A 290 8.14 1.80 -7.75
CA SER A 290 9.53 2.23 -7.68
C SER A 290 9.95 2.30 -6.21
N PHE A 291 10.83 1.42 -5.73
CA PHE A 291 11.22 1.39 -4.30
C PHE A 291 12.68 1.82 -4.06
N GLY A 292 13.23 2.62 -4.97
CA GLY A 292 14.58 3.17 -4.85
C GLY A 292 15.67 2.32 -5.52
N PRO A 293 16.95 2.60 -5.19
CA PRO A 293 18.11 2.15 -5.98
C PRO A 293 18.40 0.65 -5.87
N SER A 294 17.89 -0.03 -4.84
CA SER A 294 18.02 -1.48 -4.69
C SER A 294 17.06 -2.28 -5.56
N CYS A 295 16.20 -1.60 -6.34
CA CYS A 295 15.32 -2.24 -7.31
C CYS A 295 15.86 -2.05 -8.73
N LYS A 296 15.78 -3.12 -9.52
CA LYS A 296 16.14 -3.17 -10.94
C LYS A 296 14.89 -3.05 -11.80
N GLY A 297 15.10 -2.92 -13.11
CA GLY A 297 14.01 -3.04 -14.08
C GLY A 297 13.28 -4.38 -13.96
N SER A 298 12.06 -4.45 -14.50
CA SER A 298 11.20 -5.64 -14.44
C SER A 298 11.91 -6.90 -14.93
N THR A 299 11.64 -8.03 -14.26
CA THR A 299 12.04 -9.37 -14.72
C THR A 299 11.37 -9.71 -16.06
N ARG A 300 11.80 -10.79 -16.71
CA ARG A 300 11.16 -11.26 -17.95
C ARG A 300 9.67 -11.57 -17.76
N ALA A 301 9.30 -12.18 -16.63
CA ALA A 301 7.90 -12.50 -16.33
C ALA A 301 7.09 -11.21 -16.09
N GLN A 302 7.62 -10.29 -15.29
CA GLN A 302 7.00 -8.98 -15.06
C GLN A 302 6.85 -8.21 -16.37
N GLN A 303 7.86 -8.13 -17.23
CA GLN A 303 7.76 -7.46 -18.53
C GLN A 303 6.63 -8.00 -19.42
N LEU A 304 6.32 -9.30 -19.31
CA LEU A 304 5.28 -9.94 -20.10
C LEU A 304 3.87 -9.70 -19.56
N HIS A 305 3.71 -9.63 -18.23
CA HIS A 305 2.39 -9.63 -17.58
C HIS A 305 2.08 -8.34 -16.80
N ALA A 306 3.09 -7.73 -16.20
CA ALA A 306 3.00 -6.56 -15.31
C ALA A 306 4.24 -5.65 -15.46
N PRO A 307 4.46 -5.00 -16.63
CA PRO A 307 5.71 -4.31 -16.95
C PRO A 307 6.03 -3.10 -16.06
N GLY A 308 5.05 -2.58 -15.32
CA GLY A 308 5.23 -1.49 -14.36
C GLY A 308 5.87 -1.91 -13.03
N LEU A 309 5.96 -3.21 -12.74
CA LEU A 309 6.63 -3.72 -11.56
C LEU A 309 8.15 -3.67 -11.71
N GLN A 310 8.85 -3.69 -10.58
CA GLN A 310 10.31 -3.78 -10.50
C GLN A 310 10.76 -5.12 -9.90
N ASP A 311 11.97 -5.53 -10.25
CA ASP A 311 12.67 -6.61 -9.56
C ASP A 311 13.41 -6.02 -8.36
N CYS A 312 12.89 -6.27 -7.16
CA CYS A 312 13.46 -5.78 -5.90
C CYS A 312 14.04 -6.92 -5.06
N THR A 313 14.52 -7.98 -5.71
CA THR A 313 15.15 -9.13 -5.03
C THR A 313 16.41 -8.75 -4.26
N ASP A 314 17.11 -7.66 -4.60
CA ASP A 314 18.24 -7.15 -3.83
C ASP A 314 17.80 -6.38 -2.56
N LEU A 315 16.59 -5.81 -2.54
CA LEU A 315 16.02 -5.14 -1.36
C LEU A 315 15.40 -6.15 -0.37
N ALA A 316 14.92 -7.28 -0.88
CA ALA A 316 14.23 -8.31 -0.11
C ALA A 316 14.98 -8.78 1.16
N PRO A 317 16.30 -9.06 1.13
CA PRO A 317 17.05 -9.41 2.35
C PRO A 317 17.00 -8.32 3.43
N GLU A 318 17.03 -7.04 3.06
CA GLU A 318 16.94 -5.92 4.00
C GLU A 318 15.56 -5.86 4.66
N ILE A 319 14.48 -6.05 3.89
CA ILE A 319 13.10 -6.13 4.42
C ILE A 319 12.99 -7.26 5.43
N THR A 320 13.50 -8.45 5.08
CA THR A 320 13.48 -9.62 5.97
C THR A 320 14.24 -9.33 7.27
N ALA A 321 15.40 -8.67 7.18
CA ALA A 321 16.18 -8.30 8.34
C ALA A 321 15.45 -7.28 9.24
N CYS A 322 14.77 -6.29 8.67
CA CYS A 322 13.91 -5.36 9.42
C CYS A 322 12.82 -6.10 10.21
N GLN A 323 12.14 -7.04 9.55
CA GLN A 323 11.10 -7.86 10.18
C GLN A 323 11.67 -8.74 11.30
N GLN A 324 12.86 -9.33 11.11
CA GLN A 324 13.56 -10.10 12.14
C GLN A 324 14.02 -9.25 13.33
N LEU A 325 14.29 -7.97 13.10
CA LEU A 325 14.52 -6.98 14.16
C LEU A 325 13.23 -6.54 14.87
N GLY A 326 12.07 -7.07 14.46
CA GLY A 326 10.78 -6.81 15.07
C GLY A 326 10.14 -5.50 14.61
N LYS A 327 10.59 -4.92 13.49
CA LYS A 327 10.10 -3.65 12.95
C LYS A 327 9.20 -3.90 11.74
N PRO A 328 7.93 -3.44 11.75
CA PRO A 328 7.07 -3.58 10.59
C PRO A 328 7.60 -2.76 9.41
N VAL A 329 7.52 -3.39 8.23
CA VAL A 329 7.81 -2.76 6.95
C VAL A 329 6.50 -2.68 6.16
N LEU A 330 6.11 -1.48 5.75
CA LEU A 330 4.88 -1.22 4.98
C LEU A 330 5.23 -0.85 3.54
N VAL A 331 4.34 -1.15 2.59
CA VAL A 331 4.43 -0.61 1.22
C VAL A 331 3.49 0.57 1.09
N SER A 332 4.02 1.73 0.68
CA SER A 332 3.23 2.93 0.47
C SER A 332 2.72 3.06 -0.96
N LEU A 333 1.49 3.54 -1.08
CA LEU A 333 0.77 3.79 -2.30
C LEU A 333 0.60 5.29 -2.48
N GLY A 334 1.34 5.85 -3.43
CA GLY A 334 1.20 7.26 -3.78
C GLY A 334 2.52 8.00 -3.86
N GLY A 335 2.58 9.16 -3.22
CA GLY A 335 3.61 10.18 -3.41
C GLY A 335 3.25 11.19 -4.50
N TYR A 336 3.85 12.38 -4.41
CA TYR A 336 3.50 13.58 -5.18
C TYR A 336 3.32 13.41 -6.70
N TYR A 337 4.10 12.54 -7.36
CA TYR A 337 4.05 12.33 -8.81
C TYR A 337 3.19 11.14 -9.25
N SER A 338 2.49 10.50 -8.31
CA SER A 338 1.82 9.23 -8.54
C SER A 338 0.37 9.38 -9.01
N ASN A 339 -0.08 8.37 -9.75
CA ASN A 339 -1.48 8.26 -10.21
C ASN A 339 -2.19 7.14 -9.46
N VAL A 340 -2.63 7.45 -8.25
CA VAL A 340 -3.24 6.51 -7.30
C VAL A 340 -4.73 6.84 -7.10
N THR A 341 -5.48 6.91 -8.18
CA THR A 341 -6.93 7.19 -8.15
C THR A 341 -7.73 5.97 -8.59
N PHE A 342 -8.97 5.88 -8.13
CA PHE A 342 -9.93 4.85 -8.51
C PHE A 342 -11.06 5.47 -9.32
N THR A 343 -11.62 4.70 -10.26
CA THR A 343 -12.85 5.10 -10.95
C THR A 343 -14.10 4.41 -10.40
N SER A 344 -13.94 3.35 -9.59
CA SER A 344 -15.03 2.58 -9.01
C SER A 344 -14.63 1.79 -7.77
N ASP A 345 -15.61 1.31 -7.01
CA ASP A 345 -15.40 0.40 -5.88
C ASP A 345 -14.86 -0.97 -6.35
N THR A 346 -15.24 -1.42 -7.55
CA THR A 346 -14.75 -2.66 -8.14
C THR A 346 -13.24 -2.60 -8.37
N GLU A 347 -12.73 -1.49 -8.90
CA GLU A 347 -11.28 -1.27 -9.04
C GLU A 347 -10.58 -1.24 -7.68
N ALA A 348 -11.18 -0.59 -6.67
CA ALA A 348 -10.62 -0.59 -5.32
C ALA A 348 -10.46 -2.02 -4.76
N ILE A 349 -11.50 -2.85 -4.86
CA ILE A 349 -11.46 -4.25 -4.39
C ILE A 349 -10.42 -5.05 -5.19
N GLN A 350 -10.39 -4.88 -6.52
CA GLN A 350 -9.42 -5.57 -7.38
C GLN A 350 -7.98 -5.21 -7.04
N LEU A 351 -7.69 -3.92 -6.79
CA LEU A 351 -6.35 -3.50 -6.41
C LEU A 351 -5.95 -4.09 -5.06
N ALA A 352 -6.86 -4.12 -4.08
CA ALA A 352 -6.57 -4.69 -2.77
C ALA A 352 -6.12 -6.16 -2.90
N GLN A 353 -6.82 -6.93 -3.73
CA GLN A 353 -6.43 -8.31 -4.03
C GLN A 353 -5.08 -8.37 -4.75
N ASN A 354 -4.86 -7.56 -5.80
CA ASN A 354 -3.59 -7.53 -6.52
C ASN A 354 -2.40 -7.23 -5.59
N LEU A 355 -2.53 -6.25 -4.70
CA LEU A 355 -1.47 -5.90 -3.74
C LEU A 355 -1.22 -7.01 -2.73
N TRP A 356 -2.28 -7.67 -2.27
CA TRP A 356 -2.18 -8.80 -1.37
C TRP A 356 -1.45 -9.98 -2.01
N ASP A 357 -1.70 -10.26 -3.28
CA ASP A 357 -1.03 -11.32 -4.04
C ASP A 357 0.41 -10.95 -4.45
N LEU A 358 0.70 -9.66 -4.66
CA LEU A 358 2.04 -9.19 -5.05
C LEU A 358 2.99 -9.01 -3.86
N PHE A 359 2.48 -8.52 -2.72
CA PHE A 359 3.30 -8.09 -1.58
C PHE A 359 2.88 -8.74 -0.26
N GLY A 360 1.61 -9.11 -0.11
CA GLY A 360 1.04 -9.72 1.08
C GLY A 360 1.12 -11.24 1.08
N ALA A 361 0.26 -11.91 1.85
CA ALA A 361 0.23 -13.37 1.95
C ALA A 361 -0.68 -14.04 0.91
N GLY A 362 -1.17 -13.29 -0.08
CA GLY A 362 -1.97 -13.82 -1.17
C GLY A 362 -1.14 -14.65 -2.15
N ASP A 363 -1.80 -15.62 -2.78
CA ASP A 363 -1.24 -16.57 -3.74
C ASP A 363 -2.04 -16.60 -5.07
N GLY A 364 -2.92 -15.62 -5.29
CA GLY A 364 -3.78 -15.54 -6.48
C GLY A 364 -3.07 -15.19 -7.79
N LEU A 365 -1.78 -14.84 -7.73
CA LEU A 365 -0.96 -14.46 -8.88
C LEU A 365 0.30 -15.32 -8.99
N ASP A 366 0.89 -15.35 -10.19
CA ASP A 366 2.18 -16.01 -10.42
C ASP A 366 3.26 -15.39 -9.53
N SER A 367 3.88 -16.24 -8.69
CA SER A 367 4.95 -15.85 -7.77
C SER A 367 6.13 -15.12 -8.44
N SER A 368 6.36 -15.34 -9.74
CA SER A 368 7.39 -14.65 -10.52
C SER A 368 7.11 -13.16 -10.77
N LEU A 369 5.90 -12.70 -10.45
CA LEU A 369 5.52 -11.28 -10.51
C LEU A 369 5.85 -10.51 -9.23
N ARG A 370 6.05 -11.20 -8.10
CA ARG A 370 6.23 -10.58 -6.79
C ARG A 370 7.54 -9.77 -6.71
N PRO A 371 7.48 -8.45 -6.50
CA PRO A 371 8.69 -7.60 -6.49
C PRO A 371 9.72 -7.98 -5.44
N PHE A 372 9.28 -8.47 -4.28
CA PHE A 372 10.14 -8.89 -3.17
C PHE A 372 10.28 -10.41 -3.06
N GLY A 373 9.98 -11.15 -4.13
CA GLY A 373 9.93 -12.60 -4.10
C GLY A 373 8.91 -13.13 -3.09
N SER A 374 9.30 -14.10 -2.26
CA SER A 374 8.40 -14.77 -1.31
C SER A 374 8.14 -13.99 -0.01
N ILE A 375 8.66 -12.76 0.13
CA ILE A 375 8.46 -11.96 1.33
C ILE A 375 7.01 -11.52 1.44
N VAL A 376 6.47 -11.62 2.65
CA VAL A 376 5.16 -11.09 3.03
C VAL A 376 5.37 -9.80 3.80
N ILE A 377 4.91 -8.68 3.24
CA ILE A 377 5.02 -7.34 3.85
C ILE A 377 4.14 -7.23 5.12
N ASP A 378 4.38 -6.26 6.00
CA ASP A 378 3.62 -6.12 7.25
C ASP A 378 2.39 -5.23 7.12
N GLY A 379 2.16 -4.68 5.94
CA GLY A 379 1.00 -3.85 5.69
C GLY A 379 1.18 -2.86 4.54
N PHE A 380 0.22 -1.94 4.46
CA PHE A 380 0.15 -0.94 3.40
C PHE A 380 -0.05 0.46 3.98
N ASP A 381 0.45 1.46 3.28
CA ASP A 381 0.33 2.87 3.61
C ASP A 381 -0.37 3.64 2.48
N LEU A 382 -1.36 4.46 2.82
CA LEU A 382 -2.17 5.24 1.87
C LEU A 382 -1.64 6.68 1.81
N ASP A 383 -0.80 6.99 0.82
CA ASP A 383 -0.22 8.33 0.61
C ASP A 383 -0.79 9.00 -0.65
N ASN A 384 -2.12 9.09 -0.68
CA ASN A 384 -2.83 9.69 -1.80
C ASN A 384 -2.74 11.22 -1.77
N GLU A 385 -2.08 11.82 -2.75
CA GLU A 385 -1.96 13.27 -2.89
C GLU A 385 -2.76 13.85 -4.08
N SER A 386 -3.60 13.03 -4.72
CA SER A 386 -4.30 13.39 -5.96
C SER A 386 -5.48 14.38 -5.78
N LYS A 387 -5.92 14.60 -4.54
CA LYS A 387 -7.16 15.33 -4.20
C LYS A 387 -8.43 14.63 -4.69
N ASP A 388 -8.35 13.34 -4.93
CA ASP A 388 -9.47 12.47 -5.28
C ASP A 388 -9.62 11.37 -4.23
N SER A 389 -10.73 11.39 -3.51
CA SER A 389 -11.06 10.44 -2.44
C SER A 389 -11.87 9.23 -2.90
N THR A 390 -12.15 9.13 -4.21
CA THR A 390 -13.02 8.10 -4.78
C THR A 390 -12.55 6.70 -4.37
N SER A 391 -13.49 5.90 -3.84
CA SER A 391 -13.33 4.49 -3.44
C SER A 391 -12.28 4.16 -2.38
N TYR A 392 -11.59 5.14 -1.78
CA TYR A 392 -10.54 4.87 -0.79
C TYR A 392 -11.04 4.18 0.49
N THR A 393 -12.27 4.46 0.92
CA THR A 393 -12.86 3.78 2.09
C THR A 393 -13.16 2.31 1.76
N THR A 394 -13.69 2.04 0.57
CA THR A 394 -13.89 0.66 0.06
C THR A 394 -12.57 -0.09 -0.04
N PHE A 395 -11.53 0.56 -0.58
CA PHE A 395 -10.19 0.00 -0.67
C PHE A 395 -9.62 -0.39 0.69
N ALA A 396 -9.70 0.49 1.69
CA ALA A 396 -9.25 0.22 3.05
C ALA A 396 -10.02 -0.94 3.71
N HIS A 397 -11.33 -1.04 3.51
CA HIS A 397 -12.11 -2.18 3.97
C HIS A 397 -11.68 -3.50 3.31
N ALA A 398 -11.42 -3.49 2.01
CA ALA A 398 -10.95 -4.67 1.29
C ALA A 398 -9.58 -5.14 1.81
N LEU A 399 -8.64 -4.23 2.04
CA LEU A 399 -7.36 -4.55 2.68
C LEU A 399 -7.55 -5.15 4.09
N ARG A 400 -8.40 -4.55 4.93
CA ARG A 400 -8.70 -5.09 6.27
C ARG A 400 -9.33 -6.49 6.21
N ALA A 401 -10.17 -6.78 5.21
CA ALA A 401 -10.72 -8.12 5.01
C ALA A 401 -9.62 -9.14 4.66
N LEU A 402 -8.68 -8.75 3.77
CA LEU A 402 -7.54 -9.60 3.38
C LEU A 402 -6.57 -9.83 4.56
N PHE A 403 -6.29 -8.80 5.34
CA PHE A 403 -5.50 -8.93 6.58
C PHE A 403 -6.14 -9.91 7.57
N ASN A 404 -7.47 -9.98 7.60
CA ASN A 404 -8.19 -10.93 8.44
C ASN A 404 -8.18 -12.37 7.90
N SER A 405 -7.83 -12.58 6.63
CA SER A 405 -7.73 -13.91 6.04
C SER A 405 -6.45 -14.65 6.45
N ASP A 406 -5.40 -13.93 6.85
CA ASP A 406 -4.17 -14.52 7.39
C ASP A 406 -4.02 -14.20 8.90
N ARG A 407 -3.88 -15.26 9.70
CA ARG A 407 -3.70 -15.17 11.16
C ARG A 407 -2.26 -15.42 11.62
N SER A 408 -1.32 -15.59 10.68
CA SER A 408 0.08 -15.88 10.98
C SER A 408 0.82 -14.70 11.63
N LYS A 409 0.41 -13.47 11.33
CA LYS A 409 0.96 -12.24 11.91
C LYS A 409 -0.05 -11.10 11.91
N ALA A 410 0.29 -10.01 12.59
CA ALA A 410 -0.47 -8.78 12.52
C ALA A 410 -0.09 -8.00 11.25
N TYR A 411 -1.10 -7.42 10.60
CA TYR A 411 -0.95 -6.53 9.45
C TYR A 411 -1.42 -5.13 9.81
N TYR A 412 -0.72 -4.12 9.29
CA TYR A 412 -0.98 -2.71 9.58
C TYR A 412 -1.50 -1.97 8.35
N LEU A 413 -2.41 -1.03 8.59
CA LEU A 413 -2.81 -0.04 7.59
C LEU A 413 -2.43 1.34 8.11
N SER A 414 -1.71 2.12 7.31
CA SER A 414 -1.45 3.52 7.60
C SER A 414 -1.94 4.45 6.49
N ALA A 415 -1.96 5.74 6.78
CA ALA A 415 -2.32 6.78 5.81
C ALA A 415 -1.54 8.06 6.09
N ALA A 416 -1.24 8.84 5.05
CA ALA A 416 -0.48 10.08 5.13
C ALA A 416 -1.26 11.28 4.56
N PRO A 417 -2.37 11.72 5.18
CA PRO A 417 -3.07 12.93 4.76
C PRO A 417 -2.20 14.18 4.97
N GLN A 418 -2.49 15.25 4.23
CA GLN A 418 -1.85 16.55 4.49
C GLN A 418 -2.48 17.26 5.69
N CYS A 419 -1.79 18.24 6.28
CA CYS A 419 -2.32 18.94 7.46
C CYS A 419 -3.60 19.77 7.26
N PRO A 420 -3.95 20.30 6.06
CA PRO A 420 -5.23 20.99 5.88
C PRO A 420 -6.42 20.06 6.11
N ARG A 421 -7.44 20.54 6.81
CA ARG A 421 -8.66 19.77 7.12
C ARG A 421 -9.91 20.34 6.44
N PRO A 422 -10.83 19.48 5.96
CA PRO A 422 -10.64 18.04 5.77
C PRO A 422 -9.59 17.76 4.68
N ASP A 423 -8.90 16.63 4.78
CA ASP A 423 -8.03 16.17 3.69
C ASP A 423 -8.89 15.81 2.46
N THR A 424 -8.45 16.25 1.29
CA THR A 424 -9.22 16.10 0.04
C THR A 424 -9.07 14.73 -0.62
N SER A 425 -8.04 13.99 -0.23
CA SER A 425 -7.65 12.70 -0.83
C SER A 425 -8.07 11.51 0.02
N LEU A 426 -8.08 11.66 1.36
CA LEU A 426 -8.31 10.60 2.32
C LEU A 426 -9.39 11.03 3.33
N PRO A 427 -10.64 10.59 3.14
CA PRO A 427 -11.73 10.98 4.03
C PRO A 427 -11.55 10.34 5.41
N ILE A 428 -12.12 10.97 6.45
CA ILE A 428 -12.08 10.46 7.84
C ILE A 428 -12.54 9.00 7.95
N SER A 429 -13.53 8.57 7.13
CA SER A 429 -13.98 7.18 7.08
C SER A 429 -12.89 6.18 6.66
N THR A 430 -11.98 6.58 5.78
CA THR A 430 -10.79 5.79 5.42
C THR A 430 -9.78 5.82 6.56
N LEU A 431 -9.49 7.01 7.10
CA LEU A 431 -8.47 7.16 8.15
C LEU A 431 -8.83 6.41 9.44
N ALA A 432 -10.12 6.30 9.77
CA ALA A 432 -10.62 5.52 10.90
C ALA A 432 -10.36 4.01 10.76
N LEU A 433 -10.05 3.53 9.55
CA LEU A 433 -9.67 2.14 9.30
C LEU A 433 -8.16 1.94 9.43
N CYS A 434 -7.36 2.99 9.61
CA CYS A 434 -5.92 2.91 9.74
C CYS A 434 -5.49 2.73 11.21
N ASP A 435 -4.42 1.96 11.42
CA ASP A 435 -3.72 1.85 12.70
C ASP A 435 -2.92 3.12 12.99
N PHE A 436 -2.31 3.70 11.94
CA PHE A 436 -1.46 4.89 12.02
C PHE A 436 -1.88 5.94 10.99
N VAL A 437 -1.92 7.21 11.39
CA VAL A 437 -2.17 8.35 10.50
C VAL A 437 -1.01 9.32 10.62
N PHE A 438 -0.22 9.43 9.56
CA PHE A 438 0.98 10.26 9.43
C PHE A 438 0.60 11.63 8.82
N VAL A 439 -0.05 12.51 9.59
CA VAL A 439 -0.45 13.82 9.07
C VAL A 439 0.81 14.63 8.68
N GLN A 440 0.91 15.01 7.41
CA GLN A 440 2.05 15.73 6.86
C GLN A 440 1.98 17.21 7.28
N PHE A 441 2.73 17.58 8.32
CA PHE A 441 2.85 18.96 8.82
C PHE A 441 4.02 19.70 8.14
N TYR A 442 4.08 19.61 6.81
CA TYR A 442 5.02 20.30 5.93
C TYR A 442 4.34 20.63 4.59
N ASN A 443 4.97 21.47 3.78
CA ASN A 443 4.46 21.93 2.47
C ASN A 443 3.10 22.65 2.53
N ASN A 444 2.66 23.06 3.72
CA ASN A 444 1.34 23.66 3.98
C ASN A 444 1.47 24.78 5.04
N PRO A 445 1.87 26.02 4.65
CA PRO A 445 2.22 27.09 5.59
C PRO A 445 1.15 27.51 6.60
N SER A 446 -0.11 27.17 6.36
CA SER A 446 -1.22 27.43 7.28
C SER A 446 -1.23 26.51 8.51
N CYS A 447 -0.61 25.33 8.42
CA CYS A 447 -0.65 24.32 9.49
C CYS A 447 0.64 23.52 9.67
N ASP A 448 1.70 23.78 8.90
CA ASP A 448 2.98 23.10 9.05
C ASP A 448 3.71 23.39 10.37
N LEU A 449 4.76 22.64 10.69
CA LEU A 449 5.49 22.74 11.97
C LEU A 449 6.14 24.10 12.23
N SER A 450 6.36 24.91 11.19
CA SER A 450 6.91 26.26 11.33
C SER A 450 5.82 27.32 11.57
N SER A 451 4.56 26.93 11.44
CA SER A 451 3.39 27.79 11.53
C SER A 451 2.82 27.89 12.95
N SER A 452 2.20 29.03 13.27
CA SER A 452 1.38 29.18 14.48
C SER A 452 0.10 28.34 14.43
N GLY A 453 -0.29 27.84 13.25
CA GLY A 453 -1.45 26.96 13.05
C GLY A 453 -1.20 25.48 13.38
N PHE A 454 0.05 25.07 13.64
CA PHE A 454 0.39 23.67 13.90
C PHE A 454 -0.41 23.07 15.06
N ALA A 455 -0.35 23.69 16.25
CA ALA A 455 -0.94 23.13 17.46
C ALA A 455 -2.47 22.98 17.37
N SER A 456 -3.15 23.97 16.78
CA SER A 456 -4.59 23.92 16.57
C SER A 456 -4.97 22.89 15.51
N SER A 457 -4.19 22.76 14.43
CA SER A 457 -4.40 21.73 13.42
C SER A 457 -4.20 20.33 13.99
N PHE A 458 -3.12 20.11 14.74
CA PHE A 458 -2.81 18.83 15.39
C PHE A 458 -3.90 18.40 16.39
N ALA A 459 -4.34 19.31 17.27
CA ALA A 459 -5.43 19.04 18.20
C ALA A 459 -6.70 18.59 17.46
N ALA A 460 -7.04 19.28 16.38
CA ALA A 460 -8.27 19.03 15.68
C ALA A 460 -8.22 17.78 14.78
N TRP A 461 -7.05 17.41 14.26
CA TRP A 461 -6.81 16.08 13.69
C TRP A 461 -6.98 14.97 14.74
N SER A 462 -6.47 15.18 15.96
CA SER A 462 -6.67 14.24 17.06
C SER A 462 -8.15 14.04 17.38
N ASP A 463 -8.92 15.13 17.43
CA ASP A 463 -10.37 15.10 17.71
C ASP A 463 -11.14 14.36 16.61
N ASP A 464 -10.91 14.68 15.33
CA ASP A 464 -11.58 14.03 14.20
C ASP A 464 -11.32 12.52 14.19
N LEU A 465 -10.07 12.10 14.38
CA LEU A 465 -9.70 10.69 14.41
C LEU A 465 -10.31 9.99 15.62
N THR A 466 -10.21 10.59 16.81
CA THR A 466 -10.78 9.98 18.03
C THR A 466 -12.30 9.84 17.95
N ALA A 467 -12.99 10.80 17.34
CA ALA A 467 -14.44 10.75 17.13
C ALA A 467 -14.85 9.62 16.15
N ALA A 468 -13.99 9.29 15.18
CA ALA A 468 -14.27 8.24 14.20
C ALA A 468 -13.81 6.85 14.68
N ASN A 469 -12.60 6.75 15.25
CA ASN A 469 -12.03 5.55 15.86
C ASN A 469 -10.94 5.92 16.89
N ASN A 470 -11.18 5.61 18.16
CA ASN A 470 -10.24 5.95 19.25
C ASN A 470 -8.98 5.06 19.30
N GLU A 471 -8.90 4.01 18.48
CA GLU A 471 -7.73 3.13 18.40
C GLU A 471 -6.64 3.69 17.46
N THR A 472 -7.03 4.43 16.42
CA THR A 472 -6.15 5.04 15.42
C THR A 472 -5.13 5.96 16.08
N LYS A 473 -3.84 5.79 15.73
CA LYS A 473 -2.75 6.61 16.28
C LYS A 473 -2.37 7.74 15.35
N LEU A 474 -2.38 8.96 15.88
CA LEU A 474 -1.97 10.16 15.18
C LEU A 474 -0.46 10.37 15.31
N PHE A 475 0.22 10.58 14.20
CA PHE A 475 1.64 10.91 14.14
C PHE A 475 1.84 12.31 13.59
N ILE A 476 2.89 12.97 14.07
CA ILE A 476 3.39 14.24 13.54
C ILE A 476 4.30 13.91 12.36
N GLY A 477 3.82 14.08 11.13
CA GLY A 477 4.64 13.98 9.92
C GLY A 477 5.52 15.21 9.77
N ALA A 478 6.83 15.03 9.81
CA ALA A 478 7.82 16.09 9.70
C ALA A 478 8.74 15.87 8.48
N ALA A 479 9.09 16.96 7.82
CA ALA A 479 10.16 16.96 6.84
C ALA A 479 11.50 16.83 7.58
N ALA A 480 12.39 15.98 7.07
CA ALA A 480 13.73 15.78 7.62
C ALA A 480 14.71 16.88 7.21
N THR A 481 14.43 17.59 6.11
CA THR A 481 15.22 18.72 5.59
C THR A 481 14.32 19.77 4.93
N GLU A 482 14.90 20.92 4.57
CA GLU A 482 14.21 22.01 3.86
C GLU A 482 13.69 21.64 2.47
N ALA A 483 14.11 20.48 1.92
CA ALA A 483 13.72 20.02 0.58
C ALA A 483 12.20 19.83 0.40
N ALA A 484 11.44 19.69 1.49
CA ALA A 484 9.98 19.61 1.48
C ALA A 484 9.26 20.93 1.17
N GLY A 485 10.00 22.03 0.97
CA GLY A 485 9.47 23.33 0.55
C GLY A 485 9.07 24.25 1.71
N SER A 486 8.29 23.77 2.68
CA SER A 486 7.97 24.50 3.91
C SER A 486 7.78 23.57 5.11
N GLY A 487 7.84 24.11 6.32
CA GLY A 487 7.55 23.37 7.55
C GLY A 487 8.72 22.57 8.12
N TYR A 488 9.88 22.55 7.47
CA TYR A 488 11.09 22.06 8.14
C TYR A 488 11.41 22.96 9.35
N VAL A 489 11.82 22.30 10.44
CA VAL A 489 12.34 22.92 11.65
C VAL A 489 13.61 22.17 12.04
N GLU A 490 14.61 22.85 12.58
CA GLU A 490 15.81 22.18 13.10
C GLU A 490 15.47 21.22 14.25
N GLY A 491 16.38 20.33 14.62
CA GLY A 491 16.14 19.27 15.61
C GLY A 491 15.55 19.76 16.94
N ALA A 492 16.07 20.87 17.49
CA ALA A 492 15.50 21.49 18.69
C ALA A 492 14.09 22.06 18.46
N GLY A 493 13.82 22.60 17.27
CA GLY A 493 12.50 23.04 16.85
C GLY A 493 11.49 21.89 16.74
N LEU A 494 11.91 20.74 16.18
CA LEU A 494 11.09 19.53 16.19
C LEU A 494 10.76 19.12 17.63
N GLY A 495 11.76 19.09 18.51
CA GLY A 495 11.57 18.82 19.94
C GLY A 495 10.56 19.76 20.60
N HIS A 496 10.62 21.05 20.28
CA HIS A 496 9.65 22.04 20.76
C HIS A 496 8.23 21.74 20.29
N GLN A 497 8.02 21.45 18.99
CA GLN A 497 6.70 21.18 18.45
C GLN A 497 6.10 19.88 18.98
N VAL A 498 6.90 18.83 19.12
CA VAL A 498 6.45 17.57 19.74
C VAL A 498 6.07 17.78 21.21
N SER A 499 6.85 18.58 21.95
CA SER A 499 6.49 18.96 23.32
C SER A 499 5.16 19.72 23.38
N LEU A 500 4.93 20.67 22.46
CA LEU A 500 3.66 21.39 22.36
C LEU A 500 2.50 20.44 22.09
N ALA A 501 2.65 19.51 21.15
CA ALA A 501 1.66 18.47 20.86
C ALA A 501 1.34 17.60 22.08
N ARG A 502 2.35 17.22 22.88
CA ARG A 502 2.15 16.46 24.12
C ARG A 502 1.40 17.26 25.19
N GLN A 503 1.64 18.56 25.28
CA GLN A 503 0.96 19.46 26.24
C GLN A 503 -0.52 19.68 25.92
N LEU A 504 -0.98 19.34 24.71
CA LEU A 504 -2.40 19.32 24.35
C LEU A 504 -3.16 18.12 24.95
N TYR A 505 -2.46 17.19 25.62
CA TYR A 505 -3.03 16.01 26.27
C TYR A 505 -3.86 15.10 25.33
N VAL A 506 -3.46 15.02 24.06
CA VAL A 506 -4.11 14.14 23.09
C VAL A 506 -3.93 12.65 23.47
N GLY A 507 -5.04 11.92 23.48
CA GLY A 507 -5.06 10.51 23.89
C GLY A 507 -4.41 9.57 22.87
N ASN A 508 -4.48 9.93 21.60
CA ASN A 508 -4.15 9.10 20.44
C ASN A 508 -2.80 9.40 19.77
N LEU A 509 -1.94 10.27 20.34
CA LEU A 509 -0.58 10.46 19.83
C LEU A 509 0.18 9.11 19.77
N GLY A 510 0.66 8.75 18.58
CA GLY A 510 1.49 7.57 18.30
C GLY A 510 2.97 7.87 18.15
N GLY A 511 3.31 9.08 17.68
CA GLY A 511 4.69 9.56 17.63
C GLY A 511 4.98 10.48 16.45
N VAL A 512 6.13 10.28 15.80
CA VAL A 512 6.63 11.12 14.69
C VAL A 512 6.82 10.27 13.44
N MET A 513 6.47 10.81 12.27
CA MET A 513 6.82 10.25 10.97
C MET A 513 7.80 11.20 10.28
N LEU A 514 8.84 10.67 9.61
CA LEU A 514 9.80 11.49 8.86
C LEU A 514 9.75 11.21 7.36
N TRP A 515 9.67 12.29 6.58
CA TRP A 515 9.99 12.34 5.16
C TRP A 515 11.39 12.95 4.95
N ASP A 516 12.44 12.17 4.71
CA ASP A 516 12.49 10.71 4.81
C ASP A 516 13.65 10.22 5.71
N GLY A 517 13.76 8.91 5.89
CA GLY A 517 14.76 8.32 6.78
C GLY A 517 16.21 8.61 6.36
N LYS A 518 16.50 8.64 5.06
CA LYS A 518 17.86 8.89 4.58
C LYS A 518 18.27 10.34 4.79
N GLU A 519 17.38 11.27 4.46
CA GLU A 519 17.57 12.69 4.77
C GLU A 519 17.73 12.91 6.27
N ALA A 520 16.96 12.21 7.11
CA ALA A 520 17.05 12.33 8.56
C ALA A 520 18.41 11.89 9.12
N VAL A 521 18.99 10.80 8.59
CA VAL A 521 20.34 10.34 8.95
C VAL A 521 21.42 11.31 8.46
N GLY A 522 21.23 11.90 7.27
CA GLY A 522 22.19 12.85 6.69
C GLY A 522 22.16 14.24 7.33
N ASN A 523 21.03 14.62 7.94
CA ASN A 523 20.85 15.88 8.64
C ASN A 523 21.42 15.80 10.05
N VAL A 524 22.72 16.09 10.17
CA VAL A 524 23.50 16.00 11.41
C VAL A 524 23.87 17.40 11.90
N ASP A 525 23.63 17.67 13.18
CA ASP A 525 23.99 18.94 13.81
C ASP A 525 25.49 19.05 14.17
N GLU A 526 25.89 20.17 14.76
CA GLU A 526 27.27 20.42 15.21
C GLU A 526 27.75 19.46 16.33
N TYR A 527 26.82 18.74 16.98
CA TYR A 527 27.09 17.79 18.06
C TYR A 527 27.13 16.33 17.58
N GLY A 528 26.90 16.09 16.29
CA GLY A 528 26.86 14.75 15.72
C GLY A 528 25.52 14.03 15.89
N ASN A 529 24.45 14.71 16.29
CA ASN A 529 23.12 14.12 16.37
C ASN A 529 22.42 14.25 15.02
N ASP A 530 21.98 13.12 14.48
CA ASP A 530 21.09 13.09 13.33
C ASP A 530 19.65 13.47 13.71
N TYR A 531 18.80 13.72 12.71
CA TYR A 531 17.42 14.14 12.93
C TYR A 531 16.54 13.03 13.56
N LEU A 532 16.93 11.74 13.43
CA LEU A 532 16.25 10.64 14.11
C LEU A 532 16.44 10.70 15.63
N VAL A 533 17.61 11.14 16.10
CA VAL A 533 17.87 11.36 17.53
C VAL A 533 16.88 12.38 18.10
N TYR A 534 16.65 13.47 17.38
CA TYR A 534 15.67 14.49 17.78
C TYR A 534 14.23 13.97 17.74
N ALA A 535 13.84 13.28 16.67
CA ALA A 535 12.52 12.69 16.55
C ALA A 535 12.23 11.71 17.70
N LYS A 536 13.14 10.76 17.96
CA LYS A 536 12.97 9.76 19.02
C LYS A 536 13.09 10.36 20.41
N GLY A 537 14.04 11.27 20.62
CA GLY A 537 14.30 11.92 21.91
C GLY A 537 13.15 12.81 22.37
N SER A 538 12.48 13.50 21.44
CA SER A 538 11.34 14.37 21.75
C SER A 538 10.09 13.63 22.28
N LEU A 539 10.02 12.32 22.03
CA LEU A 539 8.91 11.45 22.43
C LEU A 539 9.13 10.74 23.78
N GLN A 540 10.30 10.91 24.39
CA GLN A 540 10.63 10.42 25.73
C GLN A 540 10.19 11.45 26.78
#